data_AF-A0AAF0AYK0-F1
#
_entry.id   AF-A0AAF0AYK0-F1
#
_cell.length_a   1.000
_cell.length_b   1.000
_cell.length_c   1.000
_cell.angle_alpha   90.00
_cell.angle_beta   90.00
_cell.angle_gamma   90.00
#
_symmetry.space_group_name_H-M   'P 1'
#
loop_
_entity.id
_entity.type
_entity.pdbx_description
1 polymer ?
#
loop_
_entity_poly.entity_id
_entity_poly.type
_entity_poly.pdbx_seq_one_letter_code
_entity_poly.pdbx_strand_id
1 'polypeptide(L)'
;MEIYDKKKSFLTRQIQLLSHPLQIPKKLHIQSESNDFNDSIVERVFQRLHLRVKRHVRFNYSQQATQHVAAQIRKLYEQSTQLENLSSLPSCLYGDFDLRDIVSLQNLPHPWPFQLEQNEQEKQSQQDRYDMLVGELISSLSALEQIKQERKVIEDYRLSLKPFLNNTRSPARQQWKKNTELPALLSSVNVTVARANARLRNDSLMSINPVNKDQIFPLEERLKDQHFRNS
;
A
#
# COMPACT_ATOMS: atom_id res chain seq x y z
N MET A 1 -13.01 23.80 27.64
CA MET A 1 -12.22 24.65 28.56
C MET A 1 -10.84 24.80 27.97
N GLU A 2 -10.57 25.95 27.34
CA GLU A 2 -9.31 26.20 26.63
C GLU A 2 -8.11 26.08 27.57
N ILE A 3 -6.99 25.58 27.04
CA ILE A 3 -5.72 25.41 27.78
C ILE A 3 -5.27 26.72 28.44
N TYR A 4 -5.54 27.86 27.78
CA TYR A 4 -5.27 29.19 28.31
C TYR A 4 -6.00 29.46 29.64
N ASP A 5 -7.30 29.20 29.71
CA ASP A 5 -8.12 29.48 30.89
C ASP A 5 -7.71 28.61 32.09
N LYS A 6 -7.35 27.35 31.84
CA LYS A 6 -6.82 26.45 32.87
C LYS A 6 -5.49 26.96 33.44
N LYS A 7 -4.59 27.46 32.59
CA LYS A 7 -3.28 27.96 33.03
C LYS A 7 -3.39 29.30 33.74
N LYS A 8 -4.22 30.20 33.23
CA LYS A 8 -4.53 31.48 33.89
C LYS A 8 -5.18 31.27 35.26
N SER A 9 -6.18 30.40 35.36
CA SER A 9 -6.83 30.08 36.63
C SER A 9 -5.89 29.40 37.62
N PHE A 10 -5.00 28.51 37.15
CA PHE A 10 -3.94 27.93 37.97
C PHE A 10 -2.98 28.99 38.53
N LEU A 11 -2.41 29.84 37.66
CA LEU A 11 -1.46 30.88 38.08
C LEU A 11 -2.10 31.86 39.06
N THR A 12 -3.30 32.33 38.78
CA THR A 12 -4.04 33.22 39.68
C THR A 12 -4.29 32.57 41.05
N ARG A 13 -4.66 31.29 41.08
CA ARG A 13 -4.85 30.55 42.34
C ARG A 13 -3.54 30.38 43.12
N GLN A 14 -2.43 30.06 42.46
CA GLN A 14 -1.13 29.95 43.12
C GLN A 14 -0.64 31.29 43.67
N ILE A 15 -0.80 32.37 42.91
CA ILE A 15 -0.46 33.73 43.36
C ILE A 15 -1.33 34.11 44.57
N GLN A 16 -2.62 33.77 44.56
CA GLN A 16 -3.51 34.00 45.70
C GLN A 16 -3.06 33.24 46.95
N LEU A 17 -2.69 31.97 46.82
CA LEU A 17 -2.17 31.15 47.93
C LEU A 17 -0.86 31.73 48.51
N LEU A 18 0.07 32.14 47.64
CA LEU A 18 1.35 32.72 48.06
C LEU A 18 1.21 34.13 48.64
N SER A 19 0.16 34.86 48.24
CA SER A 19 -0.17 36.19 48.76
C SER A 19 -1.04 36.17 50.02
N HIS A 20 -1.38 34.97 50.51
CA HIS A 20 -2.21 34.83 51.70
C HIS A 20 -1.55 35.54 52.89
N PRO A 21 -2.31 36.28 53.71
CA PRO A 21 -1.76 36.99 54.85
C PRO A 21 -0.98 36.04 55.75
N LEU A 22 0.30 36.37 55.97
CA LEU A 22 1.17 35.64 56.88
C LEU A 22 0.60 35.80 58.29
N GLN A 23 0.00 34.73 58.81
CA GLN A 23 -0.42 34.69 60.21
C GLN A 23 0.81 34.46 61.08
N ILE A 24 0.86 35.12 62.23
CA ILE A 24 1.91 34.90 63.23
C ILE A 24 1.80 33.44 63.67
N PRO A 25 2.85 32.61 63.47
CA PRO A 25 2.82 31.22 63.92
C PRO A 25 2.60 31.17 65.44
N LYS A 26 1.57 30.43 65.88
CA LYS A 26 1.22 30.26 67.31
C LYS A 26 2.37 29.74 68.18
N LYS A 27 3.38 29.13 67.56
CA LYS A 27 4.59 28.58 68.21
C LYS A 27 5.65 29.65 68.53
N LEU A 28 5.60 30.83 67.92
CA LEU A 28 6.52 31.94 68.25
C LEU A 28 6.24 32.54 69.63
N HIS A 29 5.02 32.40 70.15
CA HIS A 29 4.63 32.92 71.46
C HIS A 29 5.16 32.08 72.64
N ILE A 30 5.94 31.01 72.41
CA ILE A 30 6.19 29.98 73.44
C ILE A 30 7.57 30.07 74.10
N GLN A 31 8.50 30.93 73.66
CA GLN A 31 9.84 30.96 74.29
C GLN A 31 10.40 32.38 74.38
N SER A 32 9.91 33.17 75.33
CA SER A 32 10.65 34.32 75.84
C SER A 32 10.52 34.35 77.35
N GLU A 33 11.39 33.59 78.03
CA GLU A 33 11.58 33.67 79.49
C GLU A 33 12.20 35.03 79.91
N SER A 34 12.69 35.82 78.95
CA SER A 34 13.05 37.23 79.15
C SER A 34 12.07 38.14 78.41
N ASN A 35 11.69 39.20 79.10
CA ASN A 35 10.66 40.19 78.76
C ASN A 35 11.05 41.10 77.56
N ASP A 36 11.92 40.64 76.66
CA ASP A 36 12.62 41.49 75.68
C ASP A 36 11.91 41.63 74.32
N PHE A 37 11.03 40.69 73.96
CA PHE A 37 10.24 40.78 72.73
C PHE A 37 8.77 41.06 73.03
N ASN A 38 8.43 42.35 73.03
CA ASN A 38 7.05 42.80 73.12
C ASN A 38 6.27 42.31 71.89
N ASP A 39 5.16 41.60 72.08
CA ASP A 39 4.29 41.05 71.02
C ASP A 39 3.89 42.11 69.98
N SER A 40 3.78 43.38 70.41
CA SER A 40 3.49 44.50 69.51
C SER A 40 4.59 44.76 68.46
N ILE A 41 5.86 44.45 68.78
CA ILE A 41 6.99 44.58 67.84
C ILE A 41 6.93 43.44 66.83
N VAL A 42 6.65 42.22 67.28
CA VAL A 42 6.49 41.04 66.41
C VAL A 42 5.34 41.28 65.44
N GLU A 43 4.19 41.76 65.94
CA GLU A 43 3.05 42.09 65.11
C GLU A 43 3.38 43.17 64.09
N ARG A 44 4.07 44.25 64.50
CA ARG A 44 4.52 45.31 63.58
C ARG A 44 5.48 44.80 62.50
N VAL A 45 6.38 43.88 62.84
CA VAL A 45 7.31 43.26 61.87
C VAL A 45 6.54 42.38 60.89
N PHE A 46 5.61 41.55 61.36
CA PHE A 46 4.75 40.73 60.49
C PHE A 46 3.87 41.58 59.58
N GLN A 47 3.29 42.68 60.08
CA GLN A 47 2.53 43.63 59.27
C GLN A 47 3.41 44.29 58.20
N ARG A 48 4.63 44.73 58.53
CA ARG A 48 5.59 45.29 57.55
C ARG A 48 6.00 44.26 56.50
N LEU A 49 6.25 43.02 56.91
CA LEU A 49 6.56 41.91 56.00
C LEU A 49 5.40 41.66 55.05
N HIS A 50 4.17 41.56 55.57
CA HIS A 50 2.95 41.40 54.78
C HIS A 50 2.76 42.51 53.74
N LEU A 51 2.98 43.77 54.13
CA LEU A 51 2.92 44.90 53.20
C LEU A 51 3.98 44.80 52.10
N ARG A 52 5.19 44.34 52.43
CA ARG A 52 6.27 44.15 51.47
C ARG A 52 5.97 43.00 50.50
N VAL A 53 5.42 41.89 50.99
CA VAL A 53 4.94 40.77 50.17
C VAL A 53 3.81 41.21 49.25
N LYS A 54 2.80 41.94 49.76
CA LYS A 54 1.72 42.50 48.93
C LYS A 54 2.25 43.42 47.83
N ARG A 55 3.22 44.28 48.14
CA ARG A 55 3.86 45.16 47.15
C ARG A 55 4.60 44.34 46.10
N HIS A 56 5.35 43.31 46.51
CA HIS A 56 6.06 42.41 45.60
C HIS A 56 5.10 41.66 44.68
N VAL A 57 3.98 41.14 45.22
CA VAL A 57 2.96 40.43 44.44
C VAL A 57 2.30 41.36 43.42
N ARG A 58 1.94 42.59 43.83
CA ARG A 58 1.34 43.56 42.92
C ARG A 58 2.28 43.98 41.78
N PHE A 59 3.57 44.09 42.06
CA PHE A 59 4.57 44.53 41.08
C PHE A 59 4.99 43.41 40.12
N ASN A 60 5.32 42.23 40.64
CA ASN A 60 5.87 41.14 39.83
C ASN A 60 4.79 40.21 39.23
N TYR A 61 3.66 40.06 39.92
CA TYR A 61 2.56 39.19 39.51
C TYR A 61 1.31 40.00 39.19
N SER A 62 1.48 41.06 38.38
CA SER A 62 0.36 41.84 37.89
C SER A 62 -0.57 40.97 37.05
N GLN A 63 -1.82 41.41 36.88
CA GLN A 63 -2.79 40.70 36.05
C GLN A 63 -2.28 40.58 34.60
N GLN A 64 -1.62 41.61 34.08
CA GLN A 64 -1.02 41.61 32.74
C GLN A 64 0.16 40.63 32.64
N ALA A 65 1.03 40.57 33.65
CA ALA A 65 2.13 39.59 33.69
C ALA A 65 1.58 38.16 33.71
N THR A 66 0.52 37.90 34.49
CA THR A 66 -0.12 36.59 34.57
C THR A 66 -0.76 36.19 33.24
N GLN A 67 -1.43 37.13 32.55
CA GLN A 67 -1.99 36.90 31.22
C GLN A 67 -0.90 36.65 30.18
N HIS A 68 0.19 37.41 30.23
CA HIS A 68 1.32 37.26 29.32
C HIS A 68 2.00 35.92 29.48
N VAL A 69 2.29 35.49 30.72
CA VAL A 69 2.87 34.17 30.99
C VAL A 69 1.93 33.06 30.55
N ALA A 70 0.62 33.16 30.83
CA ALA A 70 -0.36 32.19 30.33
C ALA A 70 -0.38 32.11 28.79
N ALA A 71 -0.27 33.25 28.11
CA ALA A 71 -0.19 33.32 26.65
C ALA A 71 1.14 32.76 26.11
N GLN A 72 2.28 33.04 26.75
CA GLN A 72 3.58 32.46 26.40
C GLN A 72 3.56 30.93 26.54
N ILE A 73 3.01 30.41 27.64
CA ILE A 73 2.88 28.97 27.84
C ILE A 73 1.91 28.37 26.80
N ARG A 74 0.82 29.06 26.45
CA ARG A 74 -0.05 28.64 25.35
C ARG A 74 0.74 28.56 24.05
N LYS A 75 1.52 29.60 23.71
CA LYS A 75 2.35 29.65 22.50
C LYS A 75 3.39 28.53 22.47
N LEU A 76 4.04 28.23 23.59
CA LEU A 76 4.98 27.10 23.69
C LEU A 76 4.28 25.76 23.46
N TYR A 77 3.06 25.60 24.00
CA TYR A 77 2.27 24.40 23.75
C TYR A 77 1.85 24.30 22.30
N GLU A 78 1.36 25.40 21.70
CA GLU A 78 1.04 25.48 20.28
C GLU A 78 2.26 25.13 19.42
N GLN A 79 3.45 25.63 19.75
CA GLN A 79 4.70 25.30 19.07
C GLN A 79 5.08 23.82 19.22
N SER A 80 4.91 23.22 20.41
CA SER A 80 5.15 21.79 20.59
C SER A 80 4.14 20.91 19.84
N THR A 81 2.88 21.32 19.74
CA THR A 81 1.88 20.62 18.92
C THR A 81 2.03 20.92 17.43
N GLN A 82 2.64 22.04 17.04
CA GLN A 82 3.02 22.30 15.65
C GLN A 82 4.17 21.39 15.20
N LEU A 83 4.97 20.87 16.14
CA LEU A 83 5.90 19.78 15.88
C LEU A 83 5.15 18.47 15.55
N GLU A 84 3.95 18.29 16.13
CA GLU A 84 2.99 17.24 15.80
C GLU A 84 2.02 17.67 14.68
N ASN A 85 2.33 18.65 13.82
CA ASN A 85 1.47 19.06 12.71
C ASN A 85 1.32 17.92 11.69
N LEU A 86 0.38 17.03 11.98
CA LEU A 86 -0.22 16.10 11.05
C LEU A 86 -0.84 16.85 9.86
N SER A 87 -1.05 18.17 9.93
CA SER A 87 -1.56 18.97 8.81
C SER A 87 -0.62 19.02 7.59
N SER A 88 0.67 18.71 7.75
CA SER A 88 1.60 18.54 6.62
C SER A 88 1.82 17.07 6.24
N LEU A 89 1.14 16.13 6.90
CA LEU A 89 1.19 14.75 6.45
C LEU A 89 0.53 14.67 5.06
N PRO A 90 1.17 13.95 4.13
CA PRO A 90 0.58 13.76 2.82
C PRO A 90 -0.83 13.18 2.94
N SER A 91 -1.75 13.64 2.10
CA SER A 91 -3.15 13.20 2.08
C SER A 91 -3.32 11.68 2.02
N CYS A 92 -2.30 10.94 1.58
CA CYS A 92 -2.28 9.48 1.58
C CYS A 92 -2.43 8.84 2.98
N LEU A 93 -2.09 9.55 4.05
CA LEU A 93 -2.18 9.00 5.41
C LEU A 93 -3.56 9.22 6.06
N TYR A 94 -4.48 9.91 5.38
CA TYR A 94 -5.81 10.26 5.89
C TYR A 94 -6.93 9.29 5.49
N GLY A 95 -6.60 8.15 4.88
CA GLY A 95 -7.53 7.03 4.72
C GLY A 95 -8.01 6.73 3.30
N ASP A 96 -7.60 7.53 2.31
CA ASP A 96 -7.94 7.29 0.89
C ASP A 96 -6.92 6.42 0.15
N PHE A 97 -5.96 5.83 0.88
CA PHE A 97 -4.83 5.12 0.29
C PHE A 97 -5.03 3.61 0.36
N ASP A 98 -5.19 2.98 -0.81
CA ASP A 98 -5.28 1.52 -0.90
C ASP A 98 -3.88 0.90 -0.87
N LEU A 99 -3.53 0.29 0.26
CA LEU A 99 -2.28 -0.46 0.45
C LEU A 99 -2.21 -1.73 -0.40
N ARG A 100 -3.28 -2.10 -1.12
CA ARG A 100 -3.31 -3.29 -2.00
C ARG A 100 -2.87 -2.99 -3.42
N ASP A 101 -2.71 -1.72 -3.77
CA ASP A 101 -2.27 -1.28 -5.09
C ASP A 101 -0.78 -0.93 -5.09
N ILE A 102 -0.04 -1.53 -6.02
CA ILE A 102 1.41 -1.39 -6.14
C ILE A 102 1.77 0.06 -6.54
N VAL A 103 0.94 0.70 -7.38
CA VAL A 103 1.15 2.09 -7.82
C VAL A 103 0.95 3.05 -6.65
N SER A 104 -0.09 2.81 -5.85
CA SER A 104 -0.33 3.55 -4.61
C SER A 104 0.90 3.48 -3.71
N LEU A 105 1.42 2.27 -3.41
CA LEU A 105 2.60 2.10 -2.55
C LEU A 105 3.85 2.84 -2.99
N GLN A 106 4.06 3.06 -4.30
CA GLN A 106 5.18 3.87 -4.79
C GLN A 106 5.03 5.36 -4.48
N ASN A 107 3.79 5.82 -4.25
CA ASN A 107 3.48 7.18 -3.85
C ASN A 107 3.50 7.39 -2.32
N LEU A 108 3.93 6.38 -1.56
CA LEU A 108 4.13 6.53 -0.13
C LEU A 108 5.24 7.58 0.16
N PRO A 109 5.10 8.39 1.21
CA PRO A 109 6.11 9.36 1.57
C PRO A 109 7.42 8.70 1.96
N HIS A 110 8.51 9.25 1.46
CA HIS A 110 9.86 8.92 1.87
C HIS A 110 10.60 10.25 2.09
N PRO A 111 11.07 10.58 3.31
CA PRO A 111 11.15 9.74 4.52
C PRO A 111 9.85 9.62 5.34
N TRP A 112 9.82 8.69 6.30
CA TRP A 112 8.69 8.43 7.21
C TRP A 112 8.28 9.71 7.98
N PRO A 113 7.03 10.17 7.91
CA PRO A 113 6.66 11.51 8.35
C PRO A 113 6.41 11.67 9.85
N PHE A 114 6.39 10.57 10.63
CA PHE A 114 6.18 10.60 12.08
C PHE A 114 7.48 10.57 12.89
N GLN A 115 8.59 11.04 12.29
CA GLN A 115 9.86 11.19 12.97
C GLN A 115 9.76 12.32 14.00
N LEU A 116 9.33 11.98 15.22
CA LEU A 116 9.43 12.85 16.38
C LEU A 116 10.91 13.17 16.67
N GLU A 117 11.19 14.24 17.42
CA GLU A 117 12.53 14.64 17.91
C GLU A 117 13.26 13.48 18.63
N GLN A 118 13.82 12.57 17.85
CA GLN A 118 14.54 11.38 18.26
C GLN A 118 15.99 11.52 17.82
N ASN A 119 16.90 10.84 18.53
CA ASN A 119 18.30 10.79 18.14
C ASN A 119 18.42 10.30 16.68
N GLU A 120 19.40 10.82 15.91
CA GLU A 120 19.59 10.45 14.49
C GLU A 120 19.66 8.92 14.25
N GLN A 121 20.14 8.16 15.24
CA GLN A 121 20.16 6.69 15.21
C GLN A 121 18.76 6.06 15.26
N GLU A 122 17.86 6.58 16.08
CA GLU A 122 16.47 6.10 16.19
C GLU A 122 15.69 6.47 14.93
N LYS A 123 15.93 7.67 14.38
CA LYS A 123 15.38 8.12 13.11
C LYS A 123 15.77 7.18 11.96
N GLN A 124 17.05 6.82 11.86
CA GLN A 124 17.53 5.88 10.84
C GLN A 124 16.92 4.49 11.04
N SER A 125 16.86 3.99 12.27
CA SER A 125 16.25 2.68 12.56
C SER A 125 14.77 2.61 12.19
N GLN A 126 14.00 3.68 12.42
CA GLN A 126 12.61 3.75 11.98
C GLN A 126 12.47 3.83 10.47
N GLN A 127 13.36 4.57 9.81
CA GLN A 127 13.39 4.66 8.35
C GLN A 127 13.71 3.30 7.71
N ASP A 128 14.74 2.61 8.20
CA ASP A 128 15.12 1.28 7.70
C ASP A 128 13.99 0.26 7.88
N ARG A 129 13.29 0.32 9.02
CA ARG A 129 12.14 -0.55 9.30
C ARG A 129 10.97 -0.25 8.37
N TYR A 130 10.72 1.02 8.08
CA TYR A 130 9.70 1.45 7.15
C TYR A 130 10.01 0.95 5.73
N ASP A 131 11.23 1.13 5.25
CA ASP A 131 11.66 0.70 3.91
C ASP A 131 11.61 -0.83 3.76
N MET A 132 11.97 -1.57 4.81
CA MET A 132 11.83 -3.03 4.85
C MET A 132 10.36 -3.45 4.67
N LEU A 133 9.44 -2.85 5.43
CA LEU A 133 8.02 -3.20 5.38
C LEU A 133 7.38 -2.85 4.03
N VAL A 134 7.74 -1.70 3.45
CA VAL A 134 7.29 -1.32 2.11
C VAL A 134 7.80 -2.31 1.07
N GLY A 135 9.07 -2.71 1.16
CA GLY A 135 9.65 -3.72 0.28
C GLY A 135 8.96 -5.08 0.40
N GLU A 136 8.68 -5.54 1.62
CA GLU A 136 7.96 -6.78 1.86
C GLU A 136 6.55 -6.74 1.26
N LEU A 137 5.83 -5.63 1.45
CA LEU A 137 4.48 -5.47 0.95
C LEU A 137 4.45 -5.50 -0.59
N ILE A 138 5.35 -4.79 -1.26
CA ILE A 138 5.49 -4.80 -2.73
C ILE A 138 5.78 -6.22 -3.23
N SER A 139 6.66 -6.97 -2.55
CA SER A 139 6.98 -8.35 -2.94
C SER A 139 5.78 -9.29 -2.82
N SER A 140 4.95 -9.11 -1.78
CA SER A 140 3.75 -9.91 -1.58
C SER A 140 2.66 -9.61 -2.61
N LEU A 141 2.51 -8.34 -2.99
CA LEU A 141 1.51 -7.94 -3.98
C LEU A 141 1.89 -8.35 -5.39
N SER A 142 3.18 -8.27 -5.76
CA SER A 142 3.64 -8.77 -7.06
C SER A 142 3.45 -10.28 -7.19
N ALA A 143 3.71 -11.04 -6.12
CA ALA A 143 3.41 -12.47 -6.08
C ALA A 143 1.90 -12.76 -6.24
N LEU A 144 1.04 -11.99 -5.57
CA LEU A 144 -0.42 -12.09 -5.74
C LEU A 144 -0.87 -11.75 -7.17
N GLU A 145 -0.25 -10.76 -7.80
CA GLU A 145 -0.55 -10.39 -9.18
C GLU A 145 -0.16 -11.50 -10.16
N GLN A 146 1.00 -12.13 -9.97
CA GLN A 146 1.43 -13.29 -10.75
C GLN A 146 0.41 -14.44 -10.64
N ILE A 147 -0.03 -14.78 -9.42
CA ILE A 147 -1.03 -15.84 -9.21
C ILE A 147 -2.36 -15.48 -9.90
N LYS A 148 -2.78 -14.20 -9.86
CA LYS A 148 -3.98 -13.75 -10.57
C LYS A 148 -3.84 -13.89 -12.08
N GLN A 149 -2.68 -13.59 -12.64
CA GLN A 149 -2.40 -13.75 -14.07
C GLN A 149 -2.43 -15.23 -14.47
N GLU A 150 -1.75 -16.10 -13.73
CA GLU A 150 -1.78 -17.55 -13.96
C GLU A 150 -3.21 -18.10 -13.90
N ARG A 151 -4.00 -17.66 -12.92
CA ARG A 151 -5.41 -18.05 -12.81
C ARG A 151 -6.24 -17.60 -14.01
N LYS A 152 -6.02 -16.37 -14.52
CA LYS A 152 -6.71 -15.88 -15.73
C LYS A 152 -6.38 -16.76 -16.93
N VAL A 153 -5.09 -17.07 -17.13
CA VAL A 153 -4.63 -17.95 -18.20
C VAL A 153 -5.29 -19.33 -18.11
N ILE A 154 -5.36 -19.92 -16.91
CA ILE A 154 -6.05 -21.21 -16.70
C ILE A 154 -7.53 -21.11 -17.01
N GLU A 155 -8.20 -20.02 -16.61
CA GLU A 155 -9.63 -19.84 -16.91
C GLU A 155 -9.88 -19.62 -18.41
N ASP A 156 -8.99 -18.93 -19.12
CA ASP A 156 -9.04 -18.77 -20.57
C ASP A 156 -8.86 -20.13 -21.29
N TYR A 157 -7.91 -20.95 -20.83
CA TYR A 157 -7.78 -22.32 -21.31
C TYR A 157 -9.02 -23.15 -20.99
N ARG A 158 -9.59 -23.03 -19.79
CA ARG A 158 -10.83 -23.71 -19.43
C ARG A 158 -11.99 -23.29 -20.33
N LEU A 159 -12.15 -22.00 -20.61
CA LEU A 159 -13.17 -21.45 -21.51
C LEU A 159 -12.99 -21.96 -22.95
N SER A 160 -11.75 -22.02 -23.46
CA SER A 160 -11.49 -22.55 -24.81
C SER A 160 -11.73 -24.06 -24.91
N LEU A 161 -11.60 -24.82 -23.82
CA LEU A 161 -11.89 -26.26 -23.77
C LEU A 161 -13.38 -26.59 -23.55
N LYS A 162 -14.18 -25.70 -22.96
CA LYS A 162 -15.65 -25.86 -22.78
C LYS A 162 -16.39 -26.30 -24.06
N PRO A 163 -16.19 -25.73 -25.26
CA PRO A 163 -16.89 -26.17 -26.48
C PRO A 163 -16.52 -27.60 -26.91
N PHE A 164 -15.33 -28.10 -26.56
CA PHE A 164 -14.91 -29.46 -26.88
C PHE A 164 -15.49 -30.49 -25.91
N LEU A 165 -15.67 -30.13 -24.63
CA LEU A 165 -16.25 -30.99 -23.60
C LEU A 165 -17.78 -31.13 -23.76
N ASN A 166 -18.47 -30.09 -24.21
CA ASN A 166 -19.92 -30.12 -24.43
C ASN A 166 -20.32 -30.86 -25.72
N ASN A 167 -19.36 -31.20 -26.58
CA ASN A 167 -19.61 -31.99 -27.77
C ASN A 167 -19.44 -33.48 -27.46
N THR A 168 -20.42 -34.06 -26.76
CA THR A 168 -20.53 -35.51 -26.53
C THR A 168 -20.70 -36.32 -27.83
N ARG A 169 -20.82 -35.65 -28.99
CA ARG A 169 -20.69 -36.25 -30.31
C ARG A 169 -19.28 -36.02 -30.87
N SER A 170 -18.49 -37.09 -30.85
CA SER A 170 -17.19 -37.25 -31.52
C SER A 170 -16.99 -36.28 -32.72
N PRO A 171 -16.10 -35.28 -32.60
CA PRO A 171 -15.89 -34.25 -33.63
C PRO A 171 -15.42 -34.83 -34.97
N ALA A 172 -14.82 -36.02 -34.96
CA ALA A 172 -14.39 -36.72 -36.16
C ALA A 172 -15.56 -37.10 -37.10
N ARG A 173 -16.78 -37.25 -36.57
CA ARG A 173 -17.90 -37.80 -37.37
C ARG A 173 -18.62 -36.75 -38.23
N GLN A 174 -18.33 -35.46 -38.07
CA GLN A 174 -19.05 -34.39 -38.79
C GLN A 174 -18.17 -33.35 -39.52
N GLN A 175 -16.85 -33.32 -39.31
CA GLN A 175 -15.98 -32.36 -40.01
C GLN A 175 -15.89 -32.61 -41.51
N TRP A 176 -15.80 -33.88 -41.94
CA TRP A 176 -15.79 -34.24 -43.37
C TRP A 176 -17.12 -33.95 -44.09
N LYS A 177 -18.24 -33.89 -43.36
CA LYS A 177 -19.55 -33.52 -43.92
C LYS A 177 -19.73 -32.02 -44.16
N LYS A 178 -18.89 -31.16 -43.56
CA LYS A 178 -18.95 -29.71 -43.76
C LYS A 178 -18.27 -29.25 -45.06
N ASN A 179 -17.40 -30.07 -45.63
CA ASN A 179 -16.75 -29.78 -46.90
C ASN A 179 -17.65 -30.23 -48.04
N THR A 180 -18.60 -29.38 -48.44
CA THR A 180 -19.45 -29.60 -49.63
C THR A 180 -18.65 -29.58 -50.94
N GLU A 181 -17.46 -28.99 -50.92
CA GLU A 181 -16.56 -28.90 -52.07
C GLU A 181 -15.77 -30.19 -52.32
N LEU A 182 -15.47 -30.97 -51.27
CA LEU A 182 -14.76 -32.24 -51.42
C LEU A 182 -15.51 -33.28 -52.27
N PRO A 183 -16.81 -33.56 -52.06
CA PRO A 183 -17.52 -34.50 -52.91
C PRO A 183 -17.68 -33.98 -54.35
N ALA A 184 -17.79 -32.66 -54.54
CA ALA A 184 -17.83 -32.05 -55.88
C ALA A 184 -16.50 -32.25 -56.62
N LEU A 185 -15.36 -32.01 -55.96
CA LEU A 185 -14.03 -32.23 -56.52
C LEU A 185 -13.73 -33.71 -56.75
N LEU A 186 -14.12 -34.60 -55.84
CA LEU A 186 -14.01 -36.06 -56.07
C LEU A 186 -14.84 -36.51 -57.26
N SER A 187 -16.06 -35.97 -57.43
CA SER A 187 -16.89 -36.30 -58.59
C SER A 187 -16.28 -35.81 -59.90
N SER A 188 -15.68 -34.61 -59.91
CA SER A 188 -15.04 -34.06 -61.11
C SER A 188 -13.78 -34.84 -61.46
N VAL A 189 -12.96 -35.22 -60.47
CA VAL A 189 -11.78 -36.06 -60.66
C VAL A 189 -12.16 -37.46 -61.14
N ASN A 190 -13.22 -38.07 -60.60
CA ASN A 190 -13.69 -39.37 -61.09
C ASN A 190 -14.15 -39.29 -62.55
N VAL A 191 -14.78 -38.18 -62.98
CA VAL A 191 -15.15 -37.97 -64.38
C VAL A 191 -13.94 -37.75 -65.27
N THR A 192 -12.92 -37.00 -64.84
CA THR A 192 -11.70 -36.81 -65.64
C THR A 192 -10.89 -38.10 -65.76
N VAL A 193 -10.80 -38.90 -64.69
CA VAL A 193 -10.18 -40.23 -64.70
C VAL A 193 -10.96 -41.20 -65.59
N ALA A 194 -12.30 -41.23 -65.50
CA ALA A 194 -13.12 -42.04 -66.39
C ALA A 194 -12.95 -41.63 -67.87
N ARG A 195 -12.88 -40.33 -68.16
CA ARG A 195 -12.61 -39.82 -69.52
C ARG A 195 -11.19 -40.15 -69.99
N ALA A 196 -10.19 -40.05 -69.13
CA ALA A 196 -8.81 -40.44 -69.44
C ALA A 196 -8.71 -41.95 -69.70
N ASN A 197 -9.36 -42.78 -68.89
CA ASN A 197 -9.43 -44.22 -69.10
C ASN A 197 -10.21 -44.59 -70.37
N ALA A 198 -11.29 -43.88 -70.70
CA ALA A 198 -12.01 -44.07 -71.96
C ALA A 198 -11.17 -43.66 -73.17
N ARG A 199 -10.38 -42.59 -73.06
CA ARG A 199 -9.40 -42.18 -74.10
C ARG A 199 -8.29 -43.20 -74.27
N LEU A 200 -7.73 -43.73 -73.18
CA LEU A 200 -6.76 -44.83 -73.24
C LEU A 200 -7.36 -46.11 -73.83
N ARG A 201 -8.64 -46.40 -73.55
CA ARG A 201 -9.36 -47.52 -74.18
C ARG A 201 -9.63 -47.31 -75.66
N ASN A 202 -9.86 -46.07 -76.08
CA ASN A 202 -10.08 -45.72 -77.48
C ASN A 202 -8.75 -45.62 -78.27
N ASP A 203 -7.65 -45.20 -77.63
CA ASP A 203 -6.29 -45.24 -78.18
C ASP A 203 -5.76 -46.68 -78.27
N SER A 204 -6.30 -47.60 -77.46
CA SER A 204 -6.02 -49.05 -77.55
C SER A 204 -6.58 -49.73 -78.82
N LEU A 205 -7.20 -48.99 -79.76
CA LEU A 205 -7.54 -49.51 -81.09
C LEU A 205 -6.57 -49.05 -82.20
N MET A 206 -5.49 -48.33 -81.88
CA MET A 206 -4.40 -48.04 -82.82
C MET A 206 -3.03 -48.06 -82.11
N SER A 207 -2.52 -49.27 -81.86
CA SER A 207 -1.10 -49.63 -81.90
C SER A 207 -0.92 -50.98 -81.18
N ILE A 208 -0.83 -52.05 -81.95
CA ILE A 208 -0.28 -53.31 -81.49
C ILE A 208 1.23 -53.13 -81.48
N ASN A 209 1.82 -53.05 -80.29
CA ASN A 209 3.18 -53.53 -80.00
C ASN A 209 3.28 -53.81 -78.49
N PRO A 210 3.60 -55.04 -78.07
CA PRO A 210 3.65 -55.40 -76.65
C PRO A 210 4.94 -54.83 -76.04
N VAL A 211 4.82 -53.81 -75.19
CA VAL A 211 5.94 -53.37 -74.35
C VAL A 211 5.94 -54.18 -73.06
N ASN A 212 7.10 -54.79 -72.81
CA ASN A 212 7.47 -55.67 -71.72
C ASN A 212 7.05 -55.16 -70.34
N LYS A 213 6.52 -56.07 -69.51
CA LYS A 213 6.06 -55.83 -68.12
C LYS A 213 7.19 -55.67 -67.09
N ASP A 214 8.44 -55.59 -67.53
CA ASP A 214 9.61 -55.66 -66.63
C ASP A 214 10.20 -54.29 -66.22
N GLN A 215 9.56 -53.17 -66.60
CA GLN A 215 10.04 -51.82 -66.25
C GLN A 215 9.22 -51.10 -65.17
N ILE A 216 8.18 -51.75 -64.60
CA ILE A 216 7.32 -51.13 -63.58
C ILE A 216 7.88 -51.31 -62.15
N PHE A 217 8.84 -52.22 -61.96
CA PHE A 217 9.36 -52.57 -60.64
C PHE A 217 10.51 -51.71 -60.03
N PRO A 218 11.19 -50.76 -60.70
CA PRO A 218 12.28 -50.02 -60.04
C PRO A 218 11.83 -48.71 -59.34
N LEU A 219 10.55 -48.32 -59.42
CA LEU A 219 10.06 -47.04 -58.87
C LEU A 219 9.46 -47.17 -57.46
N GLU A 220 8.93 -48.34 -57.09
CA GLU A 220 8.38 -48.55 -55.74
C GLU A 220 9.49 -48.66 -54.68
N GLU A 221 10.65 -49.20 -55.02
CA GLU A 221 11.80 -49.31 -54.12
C GLU A 221 12.41 -47.93 -53.80
N ARG A 222 12.48 -47.03 -54.79
CA ARG A 222 13.00 -45.66 -54.59
C ARG A 222 12.13 -44.78 -53.69
N LEU A 223 10.83 -45.10 -53.58
CA LEU A 223 9.91 -44.36 -52.69
C LEU A 223 9.97 -44.86 -51.24
N LYS A 224 10.33 -46.13 -51.01
CA LYS A 224 10.51 -46.65 -49.64
C LYS A 224 11.79 -46.11 -48.98
N ASP A 225 12.87 -45.95 -49.74
CA ASP A 225 14.16 -45.48 -49.20
C ASP A 225 14.17 -43.99 -48.81
N GLN A 226 13.27 -43.17 -49.37
CA GLN A 226 13.20 -41.74 -49.00
C GLN A 226 12.48 -41.49 -47.67
N HIS A 227 11.65 -42.40 -47.18
CA HIS A 227 10.85 -42.18 -45.97
C HIS A 227 11.50 -42.68 -44.66
N PHE A 228 12.60 -43.43 -44.73
CA PHE A 228 13.26 -43.99 -43.53
C PHE A 228 14.62 -43.35 -43.16
N ARG A 229 15.04 -42.25 -43.81
CA ARG A 229 16.31 -41.57 -43.48
C ARG A 229 16.20 -40.37 -42.53
N ASN A 230 15.00 -39.99 -42.10
CA ASN A 230 14.81 -38.92 -41.11
C ASN A 230 14.06 -39.45 -39.89
N SER A 231 14.77 -40.17 -39.03
CA SER A 231 14.42 -40.41 -37.62
C SER A 231 15.70 -40.48 -36.81
#